data_AF-A0AAU7USG8-F1
#
_entry.id   AF-A0AAU7USG8-F1
#
_cell.length_a   1.000
_cell.length_b   1.000
_cell.length_c   1.000
_cell.angle_alpha   90.00
_cell.angle_beta   90.00
_cell.angle_gamma   90.00
#
_symmetry.space_group_name_H-M   'P 1'
#
loop_
_entity.id
_entity.type
_entity.pdbx_description
1 polymer ?
#
loop_
_entity_poly.entity_id
_entity_poly.type
_entity_poly.pdbx_seq_one_letter_code
_entity_poly.pdbx_strand_id
1 'polypeptide(L)'
;MRAFVAVAAVAPGPIRYDLSPGTVLPVHAGAAGRAILAQLGAESLSEVDLTSFTSETLTDRSALEAVLAQDRANGYTISVGQHFALAAGVAAPFRFGELLGAVSVTRPRYDTSDEDLRRFAPLVQDAARRLSALPMPTASDPAPRNVPRAHGVAAVESLCEAESSTALVRFERLVSALVAHPAGIESMSRPLGKRIGANPATAAKLLAAALKAGIAIMRDDRAMAGPRLLHWAAAVGSSVDLEAVIGGIAQALAAEIGETVGVTAFDHTTVCAEQTIVVPGTRPMHYGLATGVEVPLHAGAAGKAILAELPADTLDDLALTKYTERTVTNRAELSVELGQIRAKGWATGDGERIPDAFGVAAPYFVDGVVGGSVTVTIPRYRIPELDIDSVAAAVLRATREITRMLTV
;
A
#
# COMPACT_ATOMS: atom_id res chain seq x y z
N MET A 1 22.78 9.70 5.70
CA MET A 1 21.44 9.38 6.29
C MET A 1 20.32 9.95 5.40
N ARG A 2 19.17 9.27 5.24
CA ARG A 2 18.05 9.71 4.37
C ARG A 2 16.70 9.54 5.09
N ALA A 3 15.83 10.54 5.06
CA ALA A 3 14.44 10.43 5.52
C ALA A 3 13.52 10.28 4.29
N PHE A 4 12.31 9.75 4.47
CA PHE A 4 11.34 9.64 3.39
C PHE A 4 9.91 9.87 3.90
N VAL A 5 9.02 10.25 3.00
CA VAL A 5 7.59 10.41 3.31
C VAL A 5 6.96 9.02 3.35
N ALA A 6 6.41 8.63 4.50
CA ALA A 6 5.75 7.33 4.66
C ALA A 6 4.24 7.41 4.36
N VAL A 7 3.60 8.47 4.81
CA VAL A 7 2.17 8.73 4.63
C VAL A 7 2.01 10.23 4.38
N ALA A 8 1.18 10.58 3.41
CA ALA A 8 0.84 11.97 3.12
C ALA A 8 -0.67 12.12 3.06
N ALA A 9 -1.16 13.24 3.60
CA ALA A 9 -2.54 13.66 3.43
C ALA A 9 -2.49 15.09 2.89
N VAL A 10 -3.12 15.31 1.75
CA VAL A 10 -3.08 16.61 1.06
C VAL A 10 -4.44 17.27 1.17
N ALA A 11 -4.49 18.45 1.79
CA ALA A 11 -5.72 19.23 1.86
C ALA A 11 -6.11 19.73 0.45
N PRO A 12 -7.40 19.71 0.08
CA PRO A 12 -7.85 20.22 -1.21
C PRO A 12 -7.58 21.73 -1.33
N GLY A 13 -6.97 22.14 -2.43
CA GLY A 13 -6.67 23.54 -2.72
C GLY A 13 -6.05 23.75 -4.11
N PRO A 14 -6.04 25.00 -4.63
CA PRO A 14 -5.54 25.31 -5.96
C PRO A 14 -4.01 25.32 -6.07
N ILE A 15 -3.28 25.44 -4.96
CA ILE A 15 -1.82 25.38 -4.91
C ILE A 15 -1.43 24.45 -3.76
N ARG A 16 -0.55 23.48 -4.05
CA ARG A 16 -0.19 22.41 -3.12
C ARG A 16 1.31 22.21 -3.14
N TYR A 17 1.88 21.95 -1.96
CA TYR A 17 3.21 21.38 -1.85
C TYR A 17 3.04 19.87 -1.74
N ASP A 18 3.16 19.18 -2.87
CA ASP A 18 2.92 17.75 -2.94
C ASP A 18 4.16 16.97 -2.50
N LEU A 19 3.97 16.11 -1.51
CA LEU A 19 4.97 15.22 -0.98
C LEU A 19 4.36 13.82 -1.00
N SER A 20 4.57 13.10 -2.09
CA SER A 20 4.08 11.74 -2.22
C SER A 20 4.84 10.80 -1.29
N PRO A 21 4.19 9.76 -0.74
CA PRO A 21 4.88 8.65 -0.11
C PRO A 21 6.04 8.17 -1.01
N GLY A 22 7.22 8.04 -0.45
CA GLY A 22 8.45 7.70 -1.18
C GLY A 22 9.44 8.80 -1.37
N THR A 23 8.94 10.03 -1.35
CA THR A 23 9.79 11.19 -1.54
C THR A 23 10.88 11.19 -0.48
N VAL A 24 12.13 11.03 -0.92
CA VAL A 24 13.30 11.12 -0.05
C VAL A 24 13.51 12.59 0.29
N LEU A 25 13.53 12.88 1.59
CA LEU A 25 13.74 14.22 2.11
C LEU A 25 15.18 14.37 2.61
N PRO A 26 15.84 15.51 2.32
CA PRO A 26 17.10 15.84 2.97
C PRO A 26 16.88 16.00 4.48
N VAL A 27 17.76 15.37 5.27
CA VAL A 27 17.61 15.33 6.73
C VAL A 27 18.00 16.65 7.41
N HIS A 28 18.82 17.49 6.76
CA HIS A 28 19.23 18.80 7.29
C HIS A 28 18.37 19.96 6.77
N ALA A 29 17.67 19.78 5.65
CA ALA A 29 16.90 20.83 4.99
C ALA A 29 15.40 20.46 5.00
N GLY A 30 14.61 21.13 5.83
CA GLY A 30 13.18 20.85 5.98
C GLY A 30 12.79 20.40 7.38
N ALA A 31 11.50 20.55 7.73
CA ALA A 31 11.02 20.38 9.10
C ALA A 31 11.09 18.91 9.55
N ALA A 32 10.57 17.97 8.74
CA ALA A 32 10.51 16.56 9.09
C ALA A 32 11.90 15.93 9.26
N GLY A 33 12.81 16.20 8.30
CA GLY A 33 14.18 15.70 8.35
C GLY A 33 14.93 16.20 9.58
N ARG A 34 14.86 17.51 9.86
CA ARG A 34 15.50 18.11 11.03
C ARG A 34 14.90 17.62 12.34
N ALA A 35 13.59 17.39 12.42
CA ALA A 35 12.96 16.83 13.62
C ALA A 35 13.49 15.43 13.96
N ILE A 36 13.77 14.60 12.94
CA ILE A 36 14.41 13.29 13.11
C ILE A 36 15.88 13.46 13.50
N LEU A 37 16.62 14.28 12.76
CA LEU A 37 18.05 14.52 12.98
C LEU A 37 18.31 15.11 14.38
N ALA A 38 17.41 15.96 14.88
CA ALA A 38 17.47 16.52 16.21
C ALA A 38 17.42 15.44 17.29
N GLN A 39 16.86 14.25 17.05
CA GLN A 39 16.80 13.18 18.04
C GLN A 39 17.98 12.20 17.96
N LEU A 40 18.75 12.20 16.87
CA LEU A 40 19.84 11.24 16.61
C LEU A 40 21.22 11.68 17.13
N GLY A 41 21.32 12.86 17.76
CA GLY A 41 22.57 13.35 18.36
C GLY A 41 23.57 13.94 17.36
N ALA A 42 24.64 14.56 17.88
CA ALA A 42 25.62 15.29 17.06
C ALA A 42 26.54 14.36 16.23
N GLU A 43 26.79 13.13 16.71
CA GLU A 43 27.63 12.15 16.00
C GLU A 43 27.08 11.80 14.61
N SER A 44 25.75 11.74 14.50
CA SER A 44 25.01 11.45 13.27
C SER A 44 25.19 12.52 12.18
N LEU A 45 25.64 13.73 12.53
CA LEU A 45 25.84 14.81 11.56
C LEU A 45 27.06 14.58 10.68
N SER A 46 28.09 13.88 11.18
CA SER A 46 29.34 13.67 10.45
C SER A 46 29.14 12.98 9.08
N GLU A 47 28.08 12.18 8.96
CA GLU A 47 27.68 11.44 7.76
C GLU A 47 26.57 12.12 6.94
N VAL A 48 26.19 13.35 7.29
CA VAL A 48 25.16 14.12 6.57
C VAL A 48 25.81 15.04 5.55
N ASP A 49 25.41 14.87 4.29
CA ASP A 49 25.74 15.78 3.19
C ASP A 49 24.89 17.06 3.28
N LEU A 50 25.53 18.19 3.52
CA LEU A 50 24.89 19.50 3.72
C LEU A 50 24.71 20.25 2.39
N THR A 51 24.14 19.57 1.40
CA THR A 51 23.82 20.16 0.10
C THR A 51 22.89 21.37 0.26
N SER A 52 23.19 22.48 -0.44
CA SER A 52 22.35 23.68 -0.48
C SER A 52 21.20 23.49 -1.47
N PHE A 53 19.95 23.73 -1.06
CA PHE A 53 18.77 23.66 -1.92
C PHE A 53 18.17 25.04 -2.22
N THR A 54 18.32 25.97 -1.30
CA THR A 54 17.88 27.36 -1.39
C THR A 54 18.89 28.27 -0.68
N SER A 55 18.67 29.59 -0.70
CA SER A 55 19.45 30.55 0.08
C SER A 55 19.24 30.43 1.60
N GLU A 56 18.17 29.75 2.02
CA GLU A 56 17.81 29.55 3.43
C GLU A 56 18.29 28.19 3.97
N THR A 57 18.89 27.35 3.12
CA THR A 57 19.39 26.04 3.55
C THR A 57 20.54 26.21 4.54
N LEU A 58 20.44 25.52 5.68
CA LEU A 58 21.53 25.48 6.67
C LEU A 58 22.64 24.55 6.18
N THR A 59 23.73 25.13 5.69
CA THR A 59 24.91 24.40 5.21
C THR A 59 26.10 24.48 6.17
N ASP A 60 26.08 25.41 7.13
CA ASP A 60 27.06 25.49 8.20
C ASP A 60 26.75 24.48 9.32
N ARG A 61 27.75 23.67 9.66
CA ARG A 61 27.58 22.55 10.61
C ARG A 61 27.32 23.03 12.03
N SER A 62 28.07 24.03 12.50
CA SER A 62 27.91 24.56 13.86
C SER A 62 26.57 25.28 14.04
N ALA A 63 26.11 26.00 13.02
CA ALA A 63 24.78 26.60 12.99
C ALA A 63 23.68 25.55 13.00
N LEU A 64 23.82 24.48 12.20
CA LEU A 64 22.87 23.38 12.19
C LEU A 64 22.81 22.67 13.55
N GLU A 65 23.95 22.43 14.19
CA GLU A 65 24.03 21.84 15.55
C GLU A 65 23.26 22.68 16.58
N ALA A 66 23.46 24.00 16.57
CA ALA A 66 22.75 24.91 17.46
C ALA A 66 21.23 24.87 17.24
N VAL A 67 20.79 24.87 15.96
CA VAL A 67 19.36 24.78 15.61
C VAL A 67 18.77 23.43 16.03
N LEU A 68 19.48 22.32 15.82
CA LEU A 68 19.01 20.99 16.21
C LEU A 68 18.93 20.82 17.73
N ALA A 69 19.84 21.45 18.50
CA ALA A 69 19.75 21.49 19.95
C ALA A 69 18.49 22.24 20.40
N GLN A 70 18.16 23.36 19.75
CA GLN A 70 16.94 24.11 20.02
C GLN A 70 15.68 23.33 19.63
N ASP A 71 15.66 22.71 18.45
CA ASP A 71 14.57 21.86 17.99
C ASP A 71 14.31 20.69 18.96
N ARG A 72 15.39 20.08 19.47
CA ARG A 72 15.31 19.03 20.50
C ARG A 72 14.70 19.54 21.80
N ALA A 73 15.14 20.71 22.28
CA ALA A 73 14.63 21.31 23.51
C ALA A 73 13.14 21.70 23.39
N ASN A 74 12.73 22.17 22.21
CA ASN A 74 11.34 22.54 21.92
C ASN A 74 10.43 21.32 21.75
N GLY A 75 10.99 20.19 21.32
CA GLY A 75 10.23 18.99 20.95
C GLY A 75 9.50 19.12 19.61
N TYR A 76 9.83 20.14 18.81
CA TYR A 76 9.35 20.35 17.44
C TYR A 76 10.36 21.21 16.67
N THR A 77 10.24 21.16 15.35
CA THR A 77 11.08 21.85 14.40
C THR A 77 10.23 22.73 13.51
N ILE A 78 10.65 23.98 13.27
CA ILE A 78 10.11 24.84 12.22
C ILE A 78 11.17 25.01 11.13
N SER A 79 10.77 24.83 9.87
CA SER A 79 11.61 25.07 8.71
C SER A 79 10.84 25.89 7.69
N VAL A 80 11.44 27.01 7.27
CA VAL A 80 10.88 27.92 6.26
C VAL A 80 11.88 28.03 5.12
N GLY A 81 11.46 27.71 3.91
CA GLY A 81 12.25 27.92 2.70
C GLY A 81 13.49 27.03 2.53
N GLN A 82 13.82 26.14 3.47
CA GLN A 82 15.15 25.48 3.49
C GLN A 82 15.34 24.37 2.44
N HIS A 83 14.29 23.61 2.12
CA HIS A 83 14.33 22.58 1.08
C HIS A 83 13.71 23.09 -0.23
N PHE A 84 12.62 23.84 -0.11
CA PHE A 84 11.93 24.48 -1.22
C PHE A 84 11.55 25.90 -0.79
N ALA A 85 11.91 26.91 -1.59
CA ALA A 85 11.86 28.31 -1.18
C ALA A 85 10.44 28.79 -0.81
N LEU A 86 9.43 28.18 -1.42
CA LEU A 86 8.01 28.47 -1.21
C LEU A 86 7.33 27.52 -0.22
N ALA A 87 8.06 26.66 0.50
CA ALA A 87 7.49 25.78 1.51
C ALA A 87 7.82 26.27 2.93
N ALA A 88 6.85 26.18 3.83
CA ALA A 88 7.04 26.35 5.25
C ALA A 88 6.39 25.18 5.98
N GLY A 89 7.02 24.67 7.03
CA GLY A 89 6.48 23.53 7.76
C GLY A 89 6.93 23.44 9.20
N VAL A 90 6.13 22.71 9.97
CA VAL A 90 6.42 22.35 11.35
C VAL A 90 6.37 20.83 11.50
N ALA A 91 7.28 20.26 12.27
CA ALA A 91 7.37 18.83 12.48
C ALA A 91 7.69 18.47 13.93
N ALA A 92 7.24 17.30 14.39
CA ALA A 92 7.59 16.75 15.69
C ALA A 92 7.94 15.26 15.55
N PRO A 93 9.01 14.79 16.22
CA PRO A 93 9.41 13.39 16.15
C PRO A 93 8.43 12.50 16.93
N PHE A 94 8.19 11.29 16.44
CA PHE A 94 7.44 10.26 17.15
C PHE A 94 8.27 8.98 17.28
N ARG A 95 7.94 8.21 18.32
CA ARG A 95 8.66 7.00 18.71
C ARG A 95 7.71 5.81 18.74
N PHE A 96 8.23 4.63 18.43
CA PHE A 96 7.51 3.37 18.58
C PHE A 96 8.51 2.37 19.17
N GLY A 97 8.73 2.46 20.49
CA GLY A 97 9.93 1.93 21.16
C GLY A 97 11.15 2.83 20.94
N GLU A 98 11.69 2.81 19.71
CA GLU A 98 12.78 3.69 19.27
C GLU A 98 12.27 4.84 18.39
N LEU A 99 13.17 5.76 17.99
CA LEU A 99 12.83 6.83 17.04
C LEU A 99 12.45 6.23 15.69
N LEU A 100 11.19 6.43 15.28
CA LEU A 100 10.66 5.87 14.04
C LEU A 100 10.52 6.93 12.94
N GLY A 101 10.16 8.17 13.28
CA GLY A 101 10.00 9.22 12.30
C GLY A 101 9.55 10.56 12.89
N ALA A 102 8.97 11.41 12.05
CA ALA A 102 8.35 12.67 12.45
C ALA A 102 7.01 12.86 11.74
N VAL A 103 6.05 13.50 12.43
CA VAL A 103 4.82 14.03 11.83
C VAL A 103 5.11 15.46 11.42
N SER A 104 4.65 15.88 10.24
CA SER A 104 4.84 17.25 9.78
C SER A 104 3.60 17.81 9.10
N VAL A 105 3.37 19.10 9.28
CA VAL A 105 2.44 19.90 8.48
C VAL A 105 3.28 20.84 7.62
N THR A 106 3.06 20.81 6.31
CA THR A 106 3.75 21.69 5.34
C THR A 106 2.72 22.47 4.55
N ARG A 107 2.98 23.76 4.34
CA ARG A 107 2.11 24.68 3.61
C ARG A 107 2.92 25.61 2.70
N PRO A 108 2.28 26.20 1.68
CA PRO A 108 2.90 27.24 0.89
C PRO A 108 3.29 28.46 1.74
N ARG A 109 4.45 29.05 1.48
CA ARG A 109 4.99 30.16 2.28
C ARG A 109 4.20 31.46 2.09
N TYR A 110 3.59 31.68 0.93
CA TYR A 110 2.86 32.92 0.65
C TYR A 110 1.54 33.03 1.42
N ASP A 111 1.01 31.93 1.99
CA ASP A 111 -0.23 31.90 2.77
C ASP A 111 -0.03 31.42 4.22
N THR A 112 1.21 31.33 4.68
CA THR A 112 1.57 30.79 5.99
C THR A 112 2.53 31.74 6.70
N SER A 113 2.07 32.34 7.80
CA SER A 113 2.88 33.22 8.64
C SER A 113 3.67 32.44 9.71
N ASP A 114 4.66 33.09 10.32
CA ASP A 114 5.38 32.52 11.47
C ASP A 114 4.45 32.25 12.66
N GLU A 115 3.40 33.05 12.82
CA GLU A 115 2.37 32.84 13.84
C GLU A 115 1.56 31.57 13.57
N ASP A 116 1.21 31.31 12.31
CA ASP A 116 0.54 30.07 11.91
C ASP A 116 1.40 28.84 12.23
N LEU A 117 2.70 28.88 11.91
CA LEU A 117 3.63 27.78 12.20
C LEU A 117 3.73 27.51 13.71
N ARG A 118 3.77 28.57 14.54
CA ARG A 118 3.74 28.45 16.01
C ARG A 118 2.41 27.88 16.51
N ARG A 119 1.30 28.23 15.86
CA ARG A 119 -0.04 27.68 16.16
C ARG A 119 -0.14 26.20 15.79
N PHE A 120 0.54 25.76 14.73
CA PHE A 120 0.56 24.36 14.31
C PHE A 120 1.47 23.48 15.16
N ALA A 121 2.54 24.04 15.75
CA ALA A 121 3.48 23.31 16.59
C ALA A 121 2.82 22.43 17.68
N PRO A 122 1.92 22.94 18.55
CA PRO A 122 1.27 22.11 19.56
C PRO A 122 0.39 21.01 18.96
N LEU A 123 -0.23 21.24 17.79
CA LEU A 123 -1.05 20.23 17.11
C LEU A 123 -0.20 19.07 16.59
N VAL A 124 0.95 19.38 15.98
CA VAL A 124 1.86 18.36 15.45
C VAL A 124 2.54 17.60 16.58
N GLN A 125 2.90 18.28 17.68
CA GLN A 125 3.39 17.61 18.89
C GLN A 125 2.34 16.69 19.50
N ASP A 126 1.07 17.12 19.56
CA ASP A 126 0.00 16.26 20.05
C ASP A 126 -0.19 15.02 19.19
N ALA A 127 -0.21 15.19 17.86
CA ALA A 127 -0.27 14.07 16.92
C ALA A 127 0.92 13.10 17.10
N ALA A 128 2.14 13.62 17.22
CA ALA A 128 3.34 12.82 17.44
C ALA A 128 3.30 12.07 18.79
N ARG A 129 2.80 12.71 19.86
CA ARG A 129 2.57 12.05 21.17
C ARG A 129 1.53 10.95 21.06
N ARG A 130 0.41 11.21 20.38
CA ARG A 130 -0.66 10.21 20.18
C ARG A 130 -0.14 9.00 19.40
N LEU A 131 0.62 9.22 18.33
CA LEU A 131 1.29 8.14 17.59
C LEU A 131 2.26 7.37 18.48
N SER A 132 3.01 8.08 19.32
CA SER A 132 3.98 7.44 20.23
C SER A 132 3.31 6.66 21.37
N ALA A 133 2.08 7.02 21.72
CA ALA A 133 1.28 6.36 22.74
C ALA A 133 0.37 5.26 22.18
N LEU A 134 0.33 5.06 20.86
CA LEU A 134 -0.48 3.99 20.29
C LEU A 134 0.01 2.64 20.85
N PRO A 135 -0.91 1.81 21.37
CA PRO A 135 -0.53 0.47 21.80
C PRO A 135 0.02 -0.24 20.58
N MET A 136 1.18 -0.86 20.77
CA MET A 136 1.72 -1.64 19.67
C MET A 136 0.88 -2.91 19.55
N PRO A 137 0.51 -3.32 18.31
CA PRO A 137 -0.25 -4.54 18.11
C PRO A 137 0.47 -5.70 18.79
N THR A 138 -0.17 -6.30 19.80
CA THR A 138 0.31 -7.52 20.45
C THR A 138 -0.23 -8.74 19.70
N ALA A 139 0.39 -9.91 19.86
CA ALA A 139 -0.13 -11.16 19.30
C ALA A 139 -1.53 -11.54 19.82
N SER A 140 -1.93 -10.96 20.96
CA SER A 140 -3.25 -11.10 21.57
C SER A 140 -4.26 -10.03 21.13
N ASP A 141 -3.82 -8.95 20.48
CA ASP A 141 -4.76 -7.95 19.98
C ASP A 141 -5.57 -8.54 18.83
N PRO A 142 -6.91 -8.47 18.88
CA PRO A 142 -7.70 -8.79 17.70
C PRO A 142 -7.22 -7.87 16.58
N ALA A 143 -6.89 -8.46 15.42
CA ALA A 143 -6.55 -7.71 14.23
C ALA A 143 -7.54 -6.53 14.09
N PRO A 144 -7.06 -5.29 13.91
CA PRO A 144 -7.94 -4.13 13.85
C PRO A 144 -9.10 -4.44 12.93
N ARG A 145 -10.34 -4.21 13.37
CA ARG A 145 -11.55 -4.62 12.62
C ARG A 145 -11.58 -4.08 11.17
N ASN A 146 -10.75 -3.08 10.87
CA ASN A 146 -10.60 -2.41 9.57
C ASN A 146 -9.17 -2.49 8.98
N VAL A 147 -8.25 -3.28 9.55
CA VAL A 147 -7.06 -3.68 8.79
C VAL A 147 -7.46 -4.94 8.03
N PRO A 148 -7.43 -4.94 6.69
CA PRO A 148 -7.58 -6.17 5.94
C PRO A 148 -6.51 -7.11 6.50
N ARG A 149 -6.93 -8.22 7.14
CA ARG A 149 -6.03 -9.37 7.33
C ARG A 149 -5.37 -9.57 5.97
N ALA A 150 -4.05 -9.67 5.91
CA ALA A 150 -3.33 -9.99 4.69
C ALA A 150 -3.85 -11.36 4.20
N HIS A 151 -4.91 -11.39 3.42
CA HIS A 151 -5.51 -12.62 2.91
C HIS A 151 -4.73 -12.96 1.64
N GLY A 152 -4.02 -14.07 1.76
CA GLY A 152 -2.76 -14.35 1.08
C GLY A 152 -1.85 -15.20 1.98
N VAL A 153 -2.03 -15.17 3.32
CA VAL A 153 -1.29 -16.03 4.25
C VAL A 153 -1.37 -17.51 3.86
N ALA A 154 -2.53 -18.01 3.42
CA ALA A 154 -2.70 -19.40 3.02
C ALA A 154 -1.99 -19.75 1.69
N ALA A 155 -1.96 -18.83 0.72
CA ALA A 155 -1.23 -19.01 -0.55
C ALA A 155 0.28 -18.84 -0.37
N VAL A 156 0.71 -17.92 0.50
CA VAL A 156 2.11 -17.77 0.94
C VAL A 156 2.55 -19.01 1.73
N GLU A 157 1.70 -19.58 2.60
CA GLU A 157 1.99 -20.83 3.31
C GLU A 157 2.04 -22.04 2.37
N SER A 158 1.20 -22.10 1.33
CA SER A 158 1.26 -23.10 0.25
C SER A 158 2.56 -22.99 -0.57
N LEU A 159 3.00 -21.77 -0.90
CA LEU A 159 4.30 -21.52 -1.52
C LEU A 159 5.45 -22.00 -0.63
N CYS A 160 5.30 -22.01 0.69
CA CYS A 160 6.33 -22.47 1.63
C CYS A 160 6.53 -23.99 1.65
N GLU A 161 5.58 -24.79 1.17
CA GLU A 161 5.67 -26.26 1.13
C GLU A 161 6.49 -26.79 -0.05
N ALA A 162 6.65 -26.02 -1.12
CA ALA A 162 7.55 -26.38 -2.21
C ALA A 162 9.01 -26.15 -1.80
N GLU A 163 9.85 -27.21 -1.79
CA GLU A 163 11.30 -27.09 -1.60
C GLU A 163 11.93 -26.31 -2.77
N SER A 164 12.05 -24.99 -2.62
CA SER A 164 12.84 -24.17 -3.53
C SER A 164 14.26 -23.98 -2.98
N SER A 165 15.25 -24.13 -3.86
CA SER A 165 16.67 -24.27 -3.47
C SER A 165 17.41 -22.94 -3.29
N THR A 166 16.88 -21.82 -3.80
CA THR A 166 17.63 -20.57 -3.91
C THR A 166 17.47 -19.65 -2.69
N ALA A 167 18.50 -18.88 -2.38
CA ALA A 167 18.49 -17.91 -1.28
C ALA A 167 17.46 -16.78 -1.51
N LEU A 168 17.18 -16.44 -2.78
CA LEU A 168 16.23 -15.39 -3.15
C LEU A 168 14.80 -15.77 -2.79
N VAL A 169 14.36 -17.00 -3.13
CA VAL A 169 13.00 -17.46 -2.81
C VAL A 169 12.78 -17.55 -1.30
N ARG A 170 13.79 -18.01 -0.55
CA ARG A 170 13.71 -18.04 0.93
C ARG A 170 13.66 -16.65 1.54
N PHE A 171 14.34 -15.68 0.92
CA PHE A 171 14.30 -14.29 1.35
C PHE A 171 12.92 -13.66 1.06
N GLU A 172 12.35 -13.89 -0.12
CA GLU A 172 10.98 -13.48 -0.44
C GLU A 172 9.98 -14.06 0.56
N ARG A 173 10.02 -15.38 0.81
CA ARG A 173 9.16 -16.05 1.81
C ARG A 173 9.31 -15.45 3.21
N LEU A 174 10.53 -15.06 3.60
CA LEU A 174 10.76 -14.37 4.87
C LEU A 174 10.04 -13.02 4.90
N VAL A 175 10.17 -12.20 3.85
CA VAL A 175 9.49 -10.91 3.75
C VAL A 175 7.97 -11.10 3.78
N SER A 176 7.45 -12.03 2.97
CA SER A 176 6.02 -12.35 2.90
C SER A 176 5.48 -12.85 4.25
N ALA A 177 6.22 -13.69 4.97
CA ALA A 177 5.85 -14.14 6.31
C ALA A 177 5.81 -12.97 7.33
N LEU A 178 6.75 -12.03 7.26
CA LEU A 178 6.80 -10.85 8.13
C LEU A 178 5.64 -9.88 7.87
N VAL A 179 5.26 -9.70 6.59
CA VAL A 179 4.14 -8.83 6.18
C VAL A 179 2.79 -9.46 6.53
N ALA A 180 2.65 -10.78 6.31
CA ALA A 180 1.43 -11.54 6.59
C ALA A 180 1.07 -11.59 8.09
N HIS A 181 2.04 -11.39 8.99
CA HIS A 181 1.85 -11.47 10.43
C HIS A 181 2.26 -10.16 11.12
N PRO A 182 1.36 -9.16 11.18
CA PRO A 182 1.65 -7.86 11.80
C PRO A 182 2.07 -7.95 13.28
N ALA A 183 1.69 -9.01 13.99
CA ALA A 183 2.11 -9.30 15.36
C ALA A 183 3.45 -10.03 15.49
N GLY A 184 4.15 -10.24 14.36
CA GLY A 184 5.43 -10.93 14.28
C GLY A 184 5.32 -12.45 14.19
N ILE A 185 6.38 -13.06 13.66
CA ILE A 185 6.60 -14.51 13.55
C ILE A 185 7.63 -14.97 14.57
N GLU A 186 7.63 -16.26 14.91
CA GLU A 186 8.64 -16.84 15.79
C GLU A 186 10.05 -16.68 15.20
N SER A 187 10.98 -16.14 15.99
CA SER A 187 12.37 -15.92 15.56
C SER A 187 13.26 -17.17 15.68
N MET A 188 12.77 -18.20 16.39
CA MET A 188 13.49 -19.45 16.56
C MET A 188 13.77 -20.11 15.20
N SER A 189 15.01 -20.55 15.00
CA SER A 189 15.50 -21.02 13.71
C SER A 189 14.74 -22.24 13.14
N ARG A 190 14.22 -23.13 14.00
CA ARG A 190 13.47 -24.32 13.58
C ARG A 190 12.05 -23.99 13.09
N PRO A 191 11.22 -23.28 13.88
CA PRO A 191 9.91 -22.81 13.40
C PRO A 191 10.01 -21.88 12.19
N LEU A 192 10.97 -20.94 12.21
CA LEU A 192 11.20 -20.04 11.10
C LEU A 192 11.64 -20.80 9.84
N GLY A 193 12.54 -21.77 9.99
CA GLY A 193 13.00 -22.61 8.88
C GLY A 193 11.88 -23.37 8.19
N LYS A 194 10.97 -23.97 8.96
CA LYS A 194 9.75 -24.59 8.40
C LYS A 194 8.92 -23.57 7.63
N ARG A 195 8.72 -22.38 8.20
CA ARG A 195 7.88 -21.34 7.61
C ARG A 195 8.43 -20.77 6.31
N ILE A 196 9.74 -20.73 6.10
CA ILE A 196 10.34 -20.15 4.87
C ILE A 196 10.95 -21.20 3.92
N GLY A 197 10.77 -22.50 4.20
CA GLY A 197 11.38 -23.59 3.42
C GLY A 197 12.91 -23.60 3.48
N ALA A 198 13.47 -23.46 4.69
CA ALA A 198 14.91 -23.42 4.92
C ALA A 198 15.34 -24.28 6.12
N ASN A 199 16.57 -24.80 6.09
CA ASN A 199 17.15 -25.42 7.28
C ASN A 199 17.40 -24.36 8.38
N PRO A 200 17.48 -24.76 9.67
CA PRO A 200 17.60 -23.82 10.78
C PRO A 200 18.80 -22.85 10.67
N ALA A 201 19.94 -23.33 10.18
CA ALA A 201 21.13 -22.50 9.99
C ALA A 201 20.92 -21.41 8.92
N THR A 202 20.23 -21.74 7.83
CA THR A 202 19.90 -20.81 6.74
C THR A 202 18.84 -19.80 7.19
N ALA A 203 17.82 -20.25 7.92
CA ALA A 203 16.79 -19.39 8.48
C ALA A 203 17.38 -18.35 9.45
N ALA A 204 18.28 -18.78 10.35
CA ALA A 204 18.98 -17.88 11.25
C ALA A 204 19.83 -16.84 10.50
N LYS A 205 20.56 -17.25 9.45
CA LYS A 205 21.36 -16.33 8.62
C LYS A 205 20.51 -15.31 7.87
N LEU A 206 19.40 -15.75 7.27
CA LEU A 206 18.47 -14.87 6.56
C LEU A 206 17.81 -13.88 7.51
N LEU A 207 17.34 -14.33 8.68
CA LEU A 207 16.78 -13.44 9.69
C LEU A 207 17.83 -12.42 10.17
N ALA A 208 19.04 -12.87 10.50
CA ALA A 208 20.11 -11.97 10.91
C ALA A 208 20.45 -10.92 9.83
N ALA A 209 20.47 -11.33 8.56
CA ALA A 209 20.67 -10.42 7.44
C ALA A 209 19.50 -9.42 7.30
N ALA A 210 18.25 -9.88 7.44
CA ALA A 210 17.06 -9.04 7.40
C ALA A 210 17.02 -8.03 8.56
N LEU A 211 17.39 -8.44 9.77
CA LEU A 211 17.55 -7.56 10.93
C LEU A 211 18.61 -6.50 10.68
N LYS A 212 19.78 -6.90 10.19
CA LYS A 212 20.88 -5.98 9.84
C LYS A 212 20.49 -4.99 8.73
N ALA A 213 19.69 -5.42 7.77
CA ALA A 213 19.21 -4.59 6.67
C ALA A 213 17.98 -3.73 7.04
N GLY A 214 17.45 -3.84 8.26
CA GLY A 214 16.24 -3.14 8.72
C GLY A 214 14.94 -3.63 8.06
N ILE A 215 14.99 -4.80 7.40
CA ILE A 215 13.85 -5.46 6.74
C ILE A 215 13.00 -6.21 7.76
N ALA A 216 13.62 -6.65 8.85
CA ALA A 216 12.96 -7.18 10.03
C ALA A 216 13.39 -6.38 11.27
N ILE A 217 12.59 -6.44 12.33
CA ILE A 217 12.96 -6.03 13.69
C ILE A 217 12.62 -7.13 14.69
N MET A 218 13.33 -7.18 15.82
CA MET A 218 13.03 -8.12 16.90
C MET A 218 12.20 -7.44 17.99
N ARG A 219 11.17 -8.14 18.48
CA ARG A 219 10.40 -7.72 19.64
C ARG A 219 9.76 -8.90 20.36
N ASP A 220 9.93 -8.95 21.68
CA ASP A 220 9.37 -10.02 22.54
C ASP A 220 9.64 -11.42 21.95
N ASP A 221 10.89 -11.63 21.50
CA ASP A 221 11.38 -12.84 20.81
C ASP A 221 10.71 -13.20 19.48
N ARG A 222 9.97 -12.25 18.88
CA ARG A 222 9.34 -12.39 17.56
C ARG A 222 10.00 -11.46 16.54
N ALA A 223 10.12 -11.95 15.31
CA ALA A 223 10.56 -11.15 14.17
C ALA A 223 9.34 -10.47 13.54
N MET A 224 9.40 -9.15 13.36
CA MET A 224 8.34 -8.34 12.75
C MET A 224 8.87 -7.64 11.49
N ALA A 225 7.97 -7.22 10.60
CA ALA A 225 8.32 -6.38 9.44
C ALA A 225 9.07 -5.10 9.90
N GLY A 226 10.21 -4.84 9.29
CA GLY A 226 11.06 -3.70 9.61
C GLY A 226 10.79 -2.47 8.72
N PRO A 227 11.20 -1.27 9.16
CA PRO A 227 10.92 -0.02 8.48
C PRO A 227 11.51 0.10 7.06
N ARG A 228 12.47 -0.76 6.70
CA ARG A 228 13.02 -0.80 5.33
C ARG A 228 11.97 -1.19 4.28
N LEU A 229 10.98 -2.02 4.65
CA LEU A 229 9.88 -2.39 3.76
C LEU A 229 9.00 -1.19 3.44
N LEU A 230 8.73 -0.34 4.44
CA LEU A 230 8.02 0.92 4.24
C LEU A 230 8.82 1.87 3.34
N HIS A 231 10.15 1.91 3.48
CA HIS A 231 11.02 2.68 2.57
C HIS A 231 10.93 2.19 1.12
N TRP A 232 10.85 0.88 0.89
CA TRP A 232 10.66 0.32 -0.45
C TRP A 232 9.29 0.63 -1.02
N ALA A 233 8.23 0.42 -0.24
CA ALA A 233 6.85 0.75 -0.66
C ALA A 233 6.73 2.22 -1.03
N ALA A 234 7.29 3.08 -0.18
CA ALA A 234 7.40 4.50 -0.43
C ALA A 234 8.18 4.76 -1.74
N ALA A 235 9.42 4.28 -1.87
CA ALA A 235 10.25 4.55 -3.06
C ALA A 235 9.60 4.06 -4.38
N VAL A 236 8.91 2.92 -4.37
CA VAL A 236 8.14 2.42 -5.52
C VAL A 236 6.98 3.36 -5.86
N GLY A 237 6.33 3.95 -4.86
CA GLY A 237 5.29 4.97 -5.06
C GLY A 237 5.78 6.30 -5.69
N SER A 238 7.08 6.51 -5.86
CA SER A 238 7.64 7.76 -6.42
C SER A 238 7.93 7.75 -7.93
N SER A 239 7.85 6.60 -8.60
CA SER A 239 8.07 6.47 -10.05
C SER A 239 6.74 6.43 -10.79
N VAL A 240 6.15 7.61 -11.04
CA VAL A 240 4.75 7.78 -11.50
C VAL A 240 3.80 7.19 -10.47
N ASP A 241 2.96 8.02 -9.85
CA ASP A 241 1.93 7.54 -8.93
C ASP A 241 0.84 6.81 -9.75
N LEU A 242 1.16 5.59 -10.19
CA LEU A 242 0.30 4.72 -11.00
C LEU A 242 -1.01 4.49 -10.27
N GLU A 243 -0.98 4.45 -8.93
CA GLU A 243 -2.17 4.38 -8.10
C GLU A 243 -3.03 5.64 -8.27
N ALA A 244 -2.45 6.85 -8.22
CA ALA A 244 -3.19 8.09 -8.48
C ALA A 244 -3.74 8.19 -9.91
N VAL A 245 -2.98 7.75 -10.92
CA VAL A 245 -3.44 7.84 -12.33
C VAL A 245 -4.54 6.80 -12.60
N ILE A 246 -4.34 5.54 -12.21
CA ILE A 246 -5.37 4.50 -12.32
C ILE A 246 -6.58 4.86 -11.45
N GLY A 247 -6.34 5.43 -10.27
CA GLY A 247 -7.37 5.97 -9.38
C GLY A 247 -8.21 7.06 -10.04
N GLY A 248 -7.58 7.95 -10.82
CA GLY A 248 -8.27 8.95 -11.64
C GLY A 248 -9.21 8.33 -12.68
N ILE A 249 -8.77 7.28 -13.37
CA ILE A 249 -9.60 6.52 -14.34
C ILE A 249 -10.78 5.87 -13.62
N ALA A 250 -10.53 5.21 -12.48
CA ALA A 250 -11.57 4.59 -11.66
C ALA A 250 -12.58 5.62 -11.15
N GLN A 251 -12.12 6.83 -10.80
CA GLN A 251 -12.97 7.91 -10.33
C GLN A 251 -13.85 8.49 -11.44
N ALA A 252 -13.31 8.65 -12.65
CA ALA A 252 -14.09 9.05 -13.81
C ALA A 252 -15.18 8.01 -14.14
N LEU A 253 -14.84 6.72 -14.09
CA LEU A 253 -15.81 5.64 -14.31
C LEU A 253 -16.90 5.61 -13.23
N ALA A 254 -16.53 5.79 -11.96
CA ALA A 254 -17.50 5.85 -10.85
C ALA A 254 -18.45 7.06 -11.00
N ALA A 255 -17.93 8.20 -11.46
CA ALA A 255 -18.73 9.39 -11.74
C ALA A 255 -19.67 9.20 -12.95
N GLU A 256 -19.23 8.48 -13.98
CA GLU A 256 -20.04 8.17 -15.18
C GLU A 256 -21.21 7.23 -14.84
N ILE A 257 -20.95 6.13 -14.12
CA ILE A 257 -21.93 5.06 -13.89
C ILE A 257 -22.74 5.27 -12.60
N GLY A 258 -22.17 6.01 -11.63
CA GLY A 258 -22.75 6.25 -10.31
C GLY A 258 -22.63 5.07 -9.33
N GLU A 259 -21.83 4.07 -9.69
CA GLU A 259 -21.66 2.81 -8.97
C GLU A 259 -20.23 2.65 -8.44
N THR A 260 -20.02 1.70 -7.52
CA THR A 260 -18.70 1.50 -6.90
C THR A 260 -17.76 0.85 -7.91
N VAL A 261 -16.59 1.44 -8.09
CA VAL A 261 -15.53 0.92 -8.97
C VAL A 261 -14.42 0.33 -8.13
N GLY A 262 -13.97 -0.86 -8.50
CA GLY A 262 -12.80 -1.50 -7.95
C GLY A 262 -11.76 -1.79 -9.03
N VAL A 263 -10.48 -1.58 -8.73
CA VAL A 263 -9.37 -2.11 -9.51
C VAL A 263 -8.69 -3.22 -8.73
N THR A 264 -8.54 -4.37 -9.37
CA THR A 264 -7.93 -5.58 -8.83
C THR A 264 -6.59 -5.79 -9.51
N ALA A 265 -5.54 -6.08 -8.76
CA ALA A 265 -4.26 -6.55 -9.30
C ALA A 265 -4.17 -8.07 -9.19
N PHE A 266 -3.50 -8.70 -10.15
CA PHE A 266 -3.27 -10.14 -10.17
C PHE A 266 -1.77 -10.44 -10.06
N ASP A 267 -1.41 -11.33 -9.15
CA ASP A 267 -0.04 -11.82 -8.99
C ASP A 267 0.07 -13.24 -9.54
N HIS A 268 0.83 -13.38 -10.62
CA HIS A 268 1.10 -14.66 -11.29
C HIS A 268 1.91 -15.64 -10.43
N THR A 269 2.62 -15.14 -9.42
CA THR A 269 3.46 -15.96 -8.53
C THR A 269 2.62 -16.69 -7.49
N THR A 270 1.68 -15.96 -6.88
CA THR A 270 0.79 -16.48 -5.83
C THR A 270 -0.53 -17.00 -6.39
N VAL A 271 -0.85 -16.69 -7.66
CA VAL A 271 -2.16 -16.94 -8.29
C VAL A 271 -3.29 -16.28 -7.48
N CYS A 272 -2.99 -15.16 -6.85
CA CYS A 272 -3.92 -14.38 -6.05
C CYS A 272 -4.28 -13.07 -6.76
N ALA A 273 -5.53 -12.66 -6.61
CA ALA A 273 -6.02 -11.37 -7.05
C ALA A 273 -6.40 -10.53 -5.83
N GLU A 274 -6.01 -9.26 -5.79
CA GLU A 274 -6.24 -8.37 -4.65
C GLU A 274 -6.83 -7.03 -5.10
N GLN A 275 -7.82 -6.54 -4.37
CA GLN A 275 -8.41 -5.22 -4.60
C GLN A 275 -7.41 -4.13 -4.20
N THR A 276 -6.84 -3.40 -5.16
CA THR A 276 -5.82 -2.37 -4.89
C THR A 276 -6.40 -0.97 -4.82
N ILE A 277 -7.44 -0.68 -5.62
CA ILE A 277 -8.12 0.63 -5.63
C ILE A 277 -9.63 0.39 -5.47
N VAL A 278 -10.27 1.24 -4.68
CA VAL A 278 -11.73 1.30 -4.57
C VAL A 278 -12.17 2.76 -4.62
N VAL A 279 -13.09 3.06 -5.53
CA VAL A 279 -13.79 4.34 -5.59
C VAL A 279 -15.27 4.12 -5.27
N PRO A 280 -15.81 4.74 -4.21
CA PRO A 280 -17.22 4.62 -3.87
C PRO A 280 -18.10 5.23 -4.98
N GLY A 281 -19.28 4.64 -5.17
CA GLY A 281 -20.27 5.18 -6.09
C GLY A 281 -20.81 6.53 -5.61
N THR A 282 -21.31 7.35 -6.54
CA THR A 282 -21.81 8.70 -6.22
C THR A 282 -23.23 8.71 -5.65
N ARG A 283 -23.94 7.57 -5.69
CA ARG A 283 -25.30 7.43 -5.15
C ARG A 283 -25.29 7.22 -3.62
N PRO A 284 -26.30 7.69 -2.87
CA PRO A 284 -26.34 7.57 -1.40
C PRO A 284 -26.25 6.13 -0.85
N MET A 285 -26.72 5.15 -1.64
CA MET A 285 -26.53 3.74 -1.35
C MET A 285 -25.62 3.13 -2.41
N HIS A 286 -24.50 2.55 -1.98
CA HIS A 286 -23.56 1.84 -2.84
C HIS A 286 -22.88 0.73 -2.04
N TYR A 287 -22.22 -0.21 -2.72
CA TYR A 287 -21.46 -1.24 -2.03
C TYR A 287 -20.19 -0.66 -1.39
N GLY A 288 -19.88 -1.13 -0.19
CA GLY A 288 -18.58 -0.90 0.43
C GLY A 288 -17.62 -2.00 -0.01
N LEU A 289 -16.67 -1.68 -0.88
CA LEU A 289 -15.49 -2.51 -1.10
C LEU A 289 -14.34 -1.96 -0.26
N ALA A 290 -13.39 -2.82 0.10
CA ALA A 290 -12.17 -2.41 0.76
C ALA A 290 -10.97 -2.80 -0.11
N THR A 291 -9.94 -1.96 -0.08
CA THR A 291 -8.63 -2.33 -0.61
C THR A 291 -7.99 -3.38 0.30
N GLY A 292 -7.04 -4.12 -0.24
CA GLY A 292 -6.34 -5.18 0.50
C GLY A 292 -7.12 -6.49 0.62
N VAL A 293 -8.22 -6.64 -0.14
CA VAL A 293 -9.12 -7.81 -0.06
C VAL A 293 -8.88 -8.74 -1.23
N GLU A 294 -8.67 -10.02 -0.93
CA GLU A 294 -8.53 -11.07 -1.93
C GLU A 294 -9.84 -11.25 -2.72
N VAL A 295 -9.69 -11.38 -4.03
CA VAL A 295 -10.76 -11.58 -5.00
C VAL A 295 -10.72 -13.04 -5.47
N PRO A 296 -11.73 -13.87 -5.15
CA PRO A 296 -11.78 -15.24 -5.63
C PRO A 296 -11.85 -15.28 -7.16
N LEU A 297 -10.95 -16.03 -7.79
CA LEU A 297 -10.85 -16.09 -9.26
C LEU A 297 -12.09 -16.71 -9.94
N HIS A 298 -12.80 -17.62 -9.26
CA HIS A 298 -13.97 -18.30 -9.85
C HIS A 298 -15.31 -17.65 -9.50
N ALA A 299 -15.37 -16.75 -8.52
CA ALA A 299 -16.63 -16.24 -7.98
C ALA A 299 -16.74 -14.71 -8.11
N GLY A 300 -17.68 -14.26 -8.95
CA GLY A 300 -17.91 -12.86 -9.26
C GLY A 300 -17.14 -12.34 -10.47
N ALA A 301 -17.53 -11.16 -10.96
CA ALA A 301 -17.06 -10.62 -12.23
C ALA A 301 -15.53 -10.38 -12.25
N ALA A 302 -14.98 -9.75 -11.21
CA ALA A 302 -13.57 -9.36 -11.13
C ALA A 302 -12.61 -10.55 -11.32
N GLY A 303 -12.84 -11.62 -10.54
CA GLY A 303 -12.04 -12.83 -10.59
C GLY A 303 -12.20 -13.55 -11.92
N LYS A 304 -13.45 -13.73 -12.40
CA LYS A 304 -13.72 -14.43 -13.66
C LYS A 304 -13.15 -13.71 -14.88
N ALA A 305 -13.11 -12.36 -14.86
CA ALA A 305 -12.45 -11.59 -15.90
C ALA A 305 -10.93 -11.86 -15.97
N ILE A 306 -10.28 -12.05 -14.82
CA ILE A 306 -8.85 -12.41 -14.74
C ILE A 306 -8.67 -13.88 -15.17
N LEU A 307 -9.43 -14.80 -14.56
CA LEU A 307 -9.32 -16.24 -14.81
C LEU A 307 -9.57 -16.61 -16.28
N ALA A 308 -10.44 -15.85 -16.97
CA ALA A 308 -10.70 -16.05 -18.39
C ALA A 308 -9.48 -15.75 -19.27
N GLU A 309 -8.47 -15.02 -18.80
CA GLU A 309 -7.24 -14.74 -19.55
C GLU A 309 -6.07 -15.67 -19.18
N LEU A 310 -6.25 -16.51 -18.14
CA LEU A 310 -5.22 -17.45 -17.70
C LEU A 310 -5.19 -18.73 -18.54
N PRO A 311 -4.09 -19.49 -18.50
CA PRO A 311 -4.02 -20.84 -19.04
C PRO A 311 -5.13 -21.76 -18.49
N ALA A 312 -5.64 -22.66 -19.33
CA ALA A 312 -6.82 -23.46 -19.00
C ALA A 312 -6.60 -24.42 -17.81
N ASP A 313 -5.36 -24.88 -17.61
CA ASP A 313 -4.91 -25.71 -16.50
C ASP A 313 -4.97 -24.98 -15.14
N THR A 314 -4.97 -23.64 -15.13
CA THR A 314 -5.11 -22.87 -13.88
C THR A 314 -6.44 -23.17 -13.16
N LEU A 315 -7.50 -23.52 -13.92
CA LEU A 315 -8.80 -23.89 -13.35
C LEU A 315 -8.78 -25.28 -12.69
N ASP A 316 -7.88 -26.18 -13.11
CA ASP A 316 -7.85 -27.56 -12.60
C ASP A 316 -7.43 -27.59 -11.13
N ASP A 317 -6.47 -26.74 -10.77
CA ASP A 317 -5.92 -26.64 -9.41
C ASP A 317 -6.69 -25.67 -8.50
N LEU A 318 -7.62 -24.89 -9.05
CA LEU A 318 -8.35 -23.87 -8.28
C LEU A 318 -9.42 -24.49 -7.36
N ALA A 319 -9.46 -24.04 -6.09
CA ALA A 319 -10.51 -24.44 -5.16
C ALA A 319 -11.82 -23.67 -5.41
N LEU A 320 -12.86 -24.36 -5.89
CA LEU A 320 -14.17 -23.76 -6.17
C LEU A 320 -15.04 -23.66 -4.91
N THR A 321 -14.64 -22.79 -3.98
CA THR A 321 -15.39 -22.54 -2.74
C THR A 321 -16.78 -21.98 -3.04
N LYS A 322 -17.83 -22.56 -2.43
CA LYS A 322 -19.20 -22.04 -2.52
C LYS A 322 -19.38 -20.86 -1.54
N TYR A 323 -19.65 -19.65 -2.05
CA TYR A 323 -19.91 -18.46 -1.23
C TYR A 323 -21.40 -18.20 -1.06
N THR A 324 -22.19 -18.48 -2.09
CA THR A 324 -23.64 -18.32 -2.12
C THR A 324 -24.27 -19.49 -2.90
N GLU A 325 -25.59 -19.56 -2.93
CA GLU A 325 -26.33 -20.51 -3.76
C GLU A 325 -26.14 -20.30 -5.26
N ARG A 326 -25.62 -19.13 -5.69
CA ARG A 326 -25.36 -18.81 -7.09
C ARG A 326 -23.90 -19.03 -7.51
N THR A 327 -23.01 -19.38 -6.59
CA THR A 327 -21.61 -19.63 -6.93
C THR A 327 -21.47 -20.83 -7.86
N VAL A 328 -20.86 -20.63 -9.02
CA VAL A 328 -20.51 -21.73 -9.94
C VAL A 328 -19.41 -22.59 -9.30
N THR A 329 -19.73 -23.85 -9.01
CA THR A 329 -18.81 -24.81 -8.39
C THR A 329 -18.52 -26.02 -9.26
N ASN A 330 -19.06 -26.03 -10.49
CA ASN A 330 -18.79 -27.04 -11.51
C ASN A 330 -17.72 -26.52 -12.48
N ARG A 331 -16.57 -27.23 -12.57
CA ARG A 331 -15.47 -26.83 -13.45
C ARG A 331 -15.84 -26.80 -14.93
N ALA A 332 -16.66 -27.74 -15.42
CA ALA A 332 -17.05 -27.79 -16.82
C ALA A 332 -17.95 -26.60 -17.18
N GLU A 333 -18.90 -26.26 -16.30
CA GLU A 333 -19.76 -25.09 -16.45
C GLU A 333 -18.93 -23.79 -16.44
N LEU A 334 -18.02 -23.66 -15.47
CA LEU A 334 -17.14 -22.51 -15.37
C LEU A 334 -16.22 -22.39 -16.59
N SER A 335 -15.67 -23.49 -17.10
CA SER A 335 -14.83 -23.50 -18.31
C SER A 335 -15.58 -22.96 -19.53
N VAL A 336 -16.84 -23.36 -19.71
CA VAL A 336 -17.72 -22.82 -20.78
C VAL A 336 -17.95 -21.33 -20.59
N GLU A 337 -18.24 -20.89 -19.36
CA GLU A 337 -18.44 -19.47 -19.05
C GLU A 337 -17.18 -18.64 -19.32
N LEU A 338 -16.00 -19.12 -18.90
CA LEU A 338 -14.73 -18.44 -19.13
C LEU A 338 -14.42 -18.31 -20.64
N GLY A 339 -14.78 -19.31 -21.45
CA GLY A 339 -14.68 -19.21 -22.90
C GLY A 339 -15.55 -18.10 -23.49
N GLN A 340 -16.77 -17.92 -22.96
CA GLN A 340 -17.65 -16.81 -23.35
C GLN A 340 -17.09 -15.46 -22.90
N ILE A 341 -16.57 -15.38 -21.67
CA ILE A 341 -15.94 -14.18 -21.11
C ILE A 341 -14.76 -13.75 -21.97
N ARG A 342 -13.86 -14.69 -22.32
CA ARG A 342 -12.72 -14.43 -23.21
C ARG A 342 -13.16 -13.92 -24.58
N ALA A 343 -14.22 -14.51 -25.16
CA ALA A 343 -14.72 -14.11 -26.47
C ALA A 343 -15.32 -12.68 -26.49
N LYS A 344 -16.03 -12.27 -25.43
CA LYS A 344 -16.64 -10.93 -25.34
C LYS A 344 -15.74 -9.88 -24.68
N GLY A 345 -14.71 -10.29 -23.94
CA GLY A 345 -13.73 -9.42 -23.28
C GLY A 345 -14.16 -8.86 -21.93
N TRP A 346 -15.28 -9.30 -21.36
CA TRP A 346 -15.79 -8.83 -20.07
C TRP A 346 -16.65 -9.89 -19.38
N ALA A 347 -16.71 -9.84 -18.05
CA ALA A 347 -17.41 -10.79 -17.20
C ALA A 347 -18.56 -10.13 -16.44
N THR A 348 -19.56 -10.94 -16.11
CA THR A 348 -20.61 -10.61 -15.14
C THR A 348 -20.47 -11.51 -13.91
N GLY A 349 -20.97 -11.04 -12.78
CA GLY A 349 -21.17 -11.88 -11.60
C GLY A 349 -22.48 -11.52 -10.93
N ASP A 350 -23.42 -12.46 -10.86
CA ASP A 350 -24.75 -12.22 -10.30
C ASP A 350 -24.94 -12.95 -8.97
N GLY A 351 -24.69 -12.25 -7.86
CA GLY A 351 -24.93 -12.79 -6.54
C GLY A 351 -23.98 -13.91 -6.13
N GLU A 352 -22.93 -14.18 -6.90
CA GLU A 352 -22.03 -15.33 -6.72
C GLU A 352 -21.16 -15.25 -5.47
N ARG A 353 -20.75 -14.03 -5.09
CA ARG A 353 -19.90 -13.77 -3.92
C ARG A 353 -20.68 -13.13 -2.78
N ILE A 354 -21.59 -12.21 -3.13
CA ILE A 354 -22.48 -11.50 -2.20
C ILE A 354 -23.88 -11.54 -2.83
N PRO A 355 -24.91 -12.12 -2.17
CA PRO A 355 -26.20 -12.45 -2.81
C PRO A 355 -26.90 -11.30 -3.57
N ASP A 356 -26.77 -10.07 -3.06
CA ASP A 356 -27.43 -8.88 -3.58
C ASP A 356 -26.50 -8.01 -4.46
N ALA A 357 -25.30 -8.49 -4.77
CA ALA A 357 -24.33 -7.75 -5.57
C ALA A 357 -24.28 -8.29 -7.00
N PHE A 358 -24.24 -7.37 -7.95
CA PHE A 358 -24.01 -7.64 -9.35
C PHE A 358 -22.73 -6.94 -9.80
N GLY A 359 -21.84 -7.66 -10.45
CA GLY A 359 -20.56 -7.13 -10.95
C GLY A 359 -20.51 -7.13 -12.47
N VAL A 360 -19.90 -6.10 -13.05
CA VAL A 360 -19.44 -6.07 -14.44
C VAL A 360 -17.95 -5.77 -14.42
N ALA A 361 -17.14 -6.63 -15.05
CA ALA A 361 -15.69 -6.48 -14.99
C ALA A 361 -15.03 -6.77 -16.33
N ALA A 362 -13.86 -6.19 -16.58
CA ALA A 362 -12.99 -6.56 -17.70
C ALA A 362 -11.53 -6.61 -17.26
N PRO A 363 -10.69 -7.44 -17.91
CA PRO A 363 -9.27 -7.51 -17.60
C PRO A 363 -8.52 -6.29 -18.16
N TYR A 364 -7.41 -5.92 -17.51
CA TYR A 364 -6.37 -5.06 -18.09
C TYR A 364 -5.06 -5.84 -18.21
N PHE A 365 -4.19 -5.39 -19.12
CA PHE A 365 -2.96 -6.10 -19.46
C PHE A 365 -1.73 -5.22 -19.25
N VAL A 366 -0.61 -5.87 -18.96
CA VAL A 366 0.73 -5.29 -18.84
C VAL A 366 1.62 -6.14 -19.73
N ASP A 367 2.17 -5.55 -20.79
CA ASP A 367 3.05 -6.25 -21.75
C ASP A 367 2.45 -7.55 -22.32
N GLY A 368 1.14 -7.53 -22.59
CA GLY A 368 0.41 -8.66 -23.16
C GLY A 368 0.01 -9.74 -22.15
N VAL A 369 0.32 -9.57 -20.87
CA VAL A 369 -0.06 -10.48 -19.78
C VAL A 369 -1.15 -9.83 -18.93
N VAL A 370 -2.14 -10.60 -18.45
CA VAL A 370 -3.20 -10.06 -17.58
C VAL A 370 -2.59 -9.51 -16.27
N GLY A 371 -2.78 -8.21 -16.02
CA GLY A 371 -2.31 -7.53 -14.81
C GLY A 371 -3.37 -7.48 -13.70
N GLY A 372 -4.64 -7.70 -14.07
CA GLY A 372 -5.76 -7.65 -13.15
C GLY A 372 -7.07 -7.30 -13.85
N SER A 373 -8.02 -6.70 -13.13
CA SER A 373 -9.32 -6.29 -13.70
C SER A 373 -9.83 -4.96 -13.13
N VAL A 374 -10.74 -4.32 -13.85
CA VAL A 374 -11.60 -3.23 -13.35
C VAL A 374 -13.02 -3.74 -13.24
N THR A 375 -13.68 -3.46 -12.12
CA THR A 375 -15.03 -3.93 -11.83
C THR A 375 -15.93 -2.79 -11.38
N VAL A 376 -17.14 -2.75 -11.92
CA VAL A 376 -18.26 -1.96 -11.39
C VAL A 376 -19.16 -2.88 -10.57
N THR A 377 -19.42 -2.52 -9.32
CA THR A 377 -20.29 -3.27 -8.39
C THR A 377 -21.60 -2.52 -8.16
N ILE A 378 -22.70 -3.21 -8.46
CA ILE A 378 -24.05 -2.68 -8.57
C ILE A 378 -24.96 -3.44 -7.58
N PRO A 379 -25.75 -2.77 -6.73
CA PRO A 379 -26.88 -3.38 -6.04
C PRO A 379 -27.84 -4.03 -7.03
N ARG A 380 -28.10 -5.33 -6.84
CA ARG A 380 -28.88 -6.15 -7.78
C ARG A 380 -30.25 -5.55 -8.10
N TYR A 381 -30.89 -4.87 -7.16
CA TYR A 381 -32.19 -4.20 -7.37
C TYR A 381 -32.12 -3.02 -8.37
N ARG A 382 -30.91 -2.50 -8.68
CA ARG A 382 -30.69 -1.42 -9.65
C ARG A 382 -30.33 -1.89 -11.05
N ILE A 383 -30.12 -3.19 -11.26
CA ILE A 383 -29.84 -3.73 -12.61
C ILE A 383 -30.88 -3.24 -13.64
N PRO A 384 -32.20 -3.21 -13.36
CA PRO A 384 -33.19 -2.76 -14.34
C PRO A 384 -33.06 -1.28 -14.75
N GLU A 385 -32.35 -0.47 -13.96
CA GLU A 385 -32.12 0.96 -14.24
C GLU A 385 -30.91 1.20 -15.15
N LEU A 386 -30.12 0.16 -15.42
CA LEU A 386 -28.83 0.26 -16.10
C LEU A 386 -28.83 -0.59 -17.38
N ASP A 387 -28.27 -0.03 -18.44
CA ASP A 387 -27.89 -0.81 -19.61
C ASP A 387 -26.53 -1.48 -19.36
N ILE A 388 -26.54 -2.79 -19.14
CA ILE A 388 -25.35 -3.57 -18.80
C ILE A 388 -24.32 -3.57 -19.93
N ASP A 389 -24.75 -3.51 -21.20
CA ASP A 389 -23.81 -3.44 -22.32
C ASP A 389 -23.09 -2.08 -22.35
N SER A 390 -23.81 -0.99 -22.04
CA SER A 390 -23.20 0.33 -21.86
C SER A 390 -22.22 0.38 -20.68
N VAL A 391 -22.57 -0.25 -19.55
CA VAL A 391 -21.65 -0.39 -18.40
C VAL A 391 -20.40 -1.18 -18.78
N ALA A 392 -20.56 -2.32 -19.46
CA ALA A 392 -19.45 -3.15 -19.94
C ALA A 392 -18.56 -2.37 -20.91
N ALA A 393 -19.14 -1.59 -21.82
CA ALA A 393 -18.39 -0.72 -22.73
C ALA A 393 -17.58 0.33 -21.97
N ALA A 394 -18.12 0.91 -20.90
CA ALA A 394 -17.40 1.87 -20.05
C ALA A 394 -16.24 1.21 -19.29
N VAL A 395 -16.46 0.02 -18.72
CA VAL A 395 -15.41 -0.77 -18.06
C VAL A 395 -14.30 -1.13 -19.05
N LEU A 396 -14.64 -1.57 -20.26
CA LEU A 396 -13.67 -1.88 -21.33
C LEU A 396 -12.87 -0.65 -21.76
N ARG A 397 -13.46 0.55 -21.78
CA ARG A 397 -12.71 1.79 -22.05
C ARG A 397 -11.67 2.04 -20.96
N ALA A 398 -12.08 1.94 -19.69
CA ALA A 398 -11.19 2.13 -18.55
C ALA A 398 -10.03 1.12 -18.56
N THR A 399 -10.28 -0.17 -18.82
CA THR A 399 -9.21 -1.17 -18.86
C THR A 399 -8.24 -0.98 -20.01
N ARG A 400 -8.72 -0.51 -21.18
CA ARG A 400 -7.84 -0.16 -22.31
C ARG A 400 -6.93 1.03 -22.00
N GLU A 401 -7.44 2.02 -21.28
CA GLU A 401 -6.66 3.17 -20.85
C GLU A 401 -5.55 2.76 -19.88
N ILE A 402 -5.90 1.95 -18.86
CA ILE A 402 -4.94 1.36 -17.93
C ILE A 402 -3.90 0.52 -18.68
N THR A 403 -4.33 -0.35 -19.60
CA THR A 403 -3.44 -1.22 -20.39
C THR A 403 -2.42 -0.40 -21.20
N ARG A 404 -2.86 0.67 -21.86
CA ARG A 404 -1.97 1.55 -22.64
C ARG A 404 -0.95 2.28 -21.79
N MET A 405 -1.30 2.61 -20.55
CA MET A 405 -0.38 3.26 -19.62
C MET A 405 0.67 2.30 -19.06
N LEU A 406 0.27 1.05 -18.82
CA LEU A 406 1.12 0.06 -18.15
C LEU A 406 1.96 -0.77 -19.13
N THR A 407 1.66 -0.73 -20.43
CA THR A 407 2.40 -1.44 -21.47
C THR A 407 3.39 -0.50 -22.16
N VAL A 408 4.62 -0.96 -22.37
CA VAL A 408 5.72 -0.17 -22.98
C VAL A 408 5.72 -0.26 -24.51
#